data_AF-A0A1G0CRR8-F1
#
_entry.id   AF-A0A1G0CRR8-F1
#
_cell.length_a   1.000
_cell.length_b   1.000
_cell.length_c   1.000
_cell.angle_alpha   90.00
_cell.angle_beta   90.00
_cell.angle_gamma   90.00
#
_symmetry.space_group_name_H-M   'P 1'
#
loop_
_entity.id
_entity.type
_entity.pdbx_description
1 polymer ?
#
loop_
_entity_poly.entity_id
_entity_poly.type
_entity_poly.pdbx_seq_one_letter_code
_entity_poly.pdbx_strand_id
1 'polypeptide(L)'
;MMAPAQELESRQRLVAALLDPHRYPEAVRQVCLIETHISWVLLAGRYAYKIKKPLNLGFLDFSTLELRRHYCEEEFRLNRRLAPQLYLGVTAIGGDPDHPQLGAQPAIEYAVKMRRFPAACLMDRQLARGGIAPQHIDKLAATLARFHAGLSAAAPDTPFGSLAEIRAAAMQNFEQLQPLLGTDEGVTQLQAATGAELAACAAIFEQRRTAGFVRECHGDLHLGNIALINDIPVPFDGIEFNPALRWIDVMDELAFPVMDLLHRNRPELAWRLLNAYLEITGDYVGMAVLRFYLAYRATVRAKVDAIRAAQPGLRRRAANDLLHTSKNYLDLARNCLANPSPALIITHGLPGSGKTTFAQSALEHLGAIRIRSDVERKRLHGLDALNDSRSRFGESLYSTGATQRTYARLLDLARELLEYGFPVIVDAAFLREEERARFRELARQMQVPFAIAAMPSDKQLLRTRIARRRMQASDASEADIAVLEKLAAVAEPLTRQELRRTADFADGARGWKALEKLLDNGAEAHLRGVPPQ
;
A
#
# COMPACT_ATOMS: atom_id res chain seq x y z
N MET A 1 12.75 22.57 38.42
CA MET A 1 12.65 22.36 36.96
C MET A 1 13.72 23.21 36.29
N MET A 2 14.55 22.62 35.42
CA MET A 2 15.52 23.38 34.62
C MET A 2 14.76 24.17 33.53
N ALA A 3 15.33 25.28 33.06
CA ALA A 3 14.75 25.99 31.91
C ALA A 3 14.87 25.13 30.64
N PRO A 4 13.92 25.20 29.68
CA PRO A 4 13.93 24.36 28.47
C PRO A 4 15.25 24.38 27.68
N ALA A 5 15.93 25.54 27.61
CA ALA A 5 17.23 25.67 26.97
C ALA A 5 18.34 24.91 27.73
N GLN A 6 18.34 25.01 29.06
CA GLN A 6 19.29 24.29 29.92
C GLN A 6 19.04 22.77 29.89
N GLU A 7 17.78 22.36 29.74
CA GLU A 7 17.38 20.98 29.55
C GLU A 7 17.93 20.43 28.22
N LEU A 8 17.79 21.16 27.11
CA LEU A 8 18.36 20.77 25.81
C LEU A 8 19.89 20.71 25.84
N GLU A 9 20.58 21.71 26.39
CA GLU A 9 22.04 21.75 26.51
C GLU A 9 22.57 20.57 27.33
N SER A 10 21.94 20.28 28.47
CA SER A 10 22.27 19.12 29.30
C SER A 10 22.14 17.81 28.51
N ARG A 11 21.12 17.69 27.65
CA ARG A 11 20.87 16.47 26.84
C ARG A 11 21.87 16.38 25.69
N GLN A 12 22.28 17.50 25.10
CA GLN A 12 23.37 17.53 24.12
C GLN A 12 24.70 17.06 24.71
N ARG A 13 25.02 17.43 25.96
CA ARG A 13 26.19 16.90 26.68
C ARG A 13 26.11 15.40 26.89
N LEU A 14 24.95 14.89 27.31
CA LEU A 14 24.68 13.46 27.44
C LEU A 14 24.92 12.71 26.11
N VAL A 15 24.36 13.22 25.01
CA VAL A 15 24.52 12.60 23.68
C VAL A 15 25.98 12.67 23.22
N ALA A 16 26.67 13.79 23.46
CA ALA A 16 28.09 13.94 23.13
C ALA A 16 28.96 12.96 23.93
N ALA A 17 28.70 12.78 25.22
CA ALA A 17 29.42 11.81 26.05
C ALA A 17 29.17 10.37 25.58
N LEU A 18 27.95 10.03 25.16
CA LEU A 18 27.60 8.72 24.59
C LEU A 18 28.21 8.46 23.19
N LEU A 19 28.96 9.40 22.60
CA LEU A 19 29.77 9.11 21.42
C LEU A 19 31.04 8.31 21.75
N ASP A 20 31.41 8.24 23.03
CA ASP A 20 32.52 7.41 23.51
C ASP A 20 32.16 5.91 23.40
N PRO A 21 32.89 5.12 22.58
CA PRO A 21 32.65 3.69 22.43
C PRO A 21 32.78 2.88 23.73
N HIS A 22 33.54 3.37 24.72
CA HIS A 22 33.76 2.66 25.99
C HIS A 22 32.56 2.68 26.95
N ARG A 23 31.52 3.47 26.64
CA ARG A 23 30.30 3.57 27.45
C ARG A 23 29.25 2.51 27.14
N TYR A 24 29.51 1.64 26.18
CA TYR A 24 28.58 0.60 25.75
C TYR A 24 28.95 -0.75 26.37
N PRO A 25 27.97 -1.57 26.82
CA PRO A 25 28.24 -2.89 27.38
C PRO A 25 28.91 -3.84 26.38
N GLU A 26 28.62 -3.68 25.09
CA GLU A 26 29.21 -4.49 24.03
C GLU A 26 30.47 -3.83 23.45
N ALA A 27 31.34 -4.62 22.82
CA ALA A 27 32.53 -4.10 22.16
C ALA A 27 32.15 -3.21 20.95
N VAL A 28 32.28 -1.89 21.13
CA VAL A 28 32.01 -0.87 20.10
C VAL A 28 33.33 -0.23 19.69
N ARG A 29 33.56 -0.08 18.38
CA ARG A 29 34.74 0.62 17.83
C ARG A 29 34.50 2.10 17.60
N GLN A 30 33.29 2.44 17.17
CA GLN A 30 32.88 3.79 16.85
C GLN A 30 31.37 3.91 17.07
N VAL A 31 30.97 5.09 17.54
CA VAL A 31 29.57 5.51 17.61
C VAL A 31 29.34 6.60 16.57
N CYS A 32 28.29 6.45 15.77
CA CYS A 32 27.87 7.49 14.84
C CYS A 32 26.52 8.07 15.28
N LEU A 33 26.40 9.40 15.32
CA LEU A 33 25.14 10.07 15.58
C LEU A 33 24.39 10.33 14.27
N ILE A 34 23.12 9.91 14.22
CA ILE A 34 22.14 10.39 13.26
C ILE A 34 21.16 11.27 14.03
N GLU A 35 21.02 12.52 13.60
CA GLU A 35 20.07 13.45 14.19
C GLU A 35 18.82 13.58 13.32
N THR A 36 17.66 13.40 13.92
CA THR A 36 16.35 13.66 13.29
C THR A 36 15.75 14.93 13.88
N HIS A 37 14.56 15.34 13.41
CA HIS A 37 13.88 16.51 13.96
C HIS A 37 13.50 16.34 15.44
N ILE A 38 13.20 15.12 15.89
CA ILE A 38 12.66 14.84 17.24
C ILE A 38 13.49 13.85 18.05
N SER A 39 14.60 13.33 17.50
CA SER A 39 15.42 12.32 18.17
C SER A 39 16.90 12.37 17.77
N TRP A 40 17.73 11.78 18.61
CA TRP A 40 19.12 11.40 18.33
C TRP A 40 19.21 9.89 18.25
N VAL A 41 19.85 9.35 17.22
CA VAL A 41 20.06 7.91 17.04
C VAL A 41 21.55 7.61 17.06
N LEU A 42 22.00 6.95 18.12
CA LEU A 42 23.39 6.55 18.32
C LEU A 42 23.59 5.15 17.73
N LEU A 43 24.40 5.04 16.69
CA LEU A 43 24.75 3.77 16.04
C LEU A 43 26.01 3.21 16.68
N ALA A 44 25.87 2.25 17.59
CA ALA A 44 26.94 1.68 18.39
C ALA A 44 27.11 0.18 18.11
N GLY A 45 28.11 -0.18 17.31
CA GLY A 45 28.35 -1.57 16.92
C GLY A 45 27.14 -2.19 16.21
N ARG A 46 26.58 -3.27 16.79
CA ARG A 46 25.41 -4.01 16.29
C ARG A 46 24.07 -3.38 16.68
N TYR A 47 24.08 -2.33 17.51
CA TYR A 47 22.87 -1.73 18.06
C TYR A 47 22.71 -0.27 17.64
N ALA A 48 21.48 0.21 17.75
CA ALA A 48 21.12 1.61 17.67
C ALA A 48 20.34 1.99 18.93
N TYR A 49 20.58 3.19 19.45
CA TYR A 49 19.89 3.74 20.61
C TYR A 49 19.23 5.05 20.20
N LYS A 50 17.89 5.08 20.18
CA LYS A 50 17.12 6.27 19.83
C LYS A 50 16.68 6.99 21.10
N ILE A 51 17.19 8.21 21.28
CA ILE A 51 16.92 9.11 22.40
C ILE A 51 16.03 10.24 21.89
N LYS A 52 14.96 10.56 22.61
CA LYS A 52 14.01 11.62 22.25
C LYS A 52 14.54 12.99 22.67
N LYS A 53 14.40 14.00 21.80
CA LYS A 53 14.78 15.37 22.12
C LYS A 53 13.79 15.97 23.12
N PRO A 54 14.24 16.78 24.11
CA PRO A 54 13.35 17.38 25.09
C PRO A 54 12.61 18.60 24.50
N LEU A 55 11.59 18.37 23.67
CA LEU A 55 10.88 19.43 22.96
C LEU A 55 9.36 19.25 23.02
N ASN A 56 8.62 20.35 22.82
CA ASN A 56 7.18 20.35 22.57
C ASN A 56 6.91 21.11 21.27
N LEU A 57 6.30 20.44 20.29
CA LEU A 57 5.98 20.97 18.95
C LEU A 57 4.47 21.16 18.75
N GLY A 58 3.67 21.12 19.82
CA GLY A 58 2.20 21.20 19.79
C GLY A 58 1.52 19.89 19.41
N PHE A 59 2.02 19.18 18.38
CA PHE A 59 1.55 17.84 18.00
C PHE A 59 2.32 16.70 18.70
N LEU A 60 3.34 17.06 19.46
CA LEU A 60 4.30 16.17 20.12
C LEU A 60 4.81 16.82 21.40
N ASP A 61 4.83 16.09 22.51
CA ASP A 61 5.42 16.58 23.76
C ASP A 61 6.38 15.56 24.39
N PHE A 62 7.67 15.87 24.33
CA PHE A 62 8.78 15.14 24.95
C PHE A 62 9.48 15.99 26.03
N SER A 63 8.81 17.03 26.54
CA SER A 63 9.42 18.03 27.43
C SER A 63 9.91 17.45 28.75
N THR A 64 9.20 16.48 29.34
CA THR A 64 9.60 15.85 30.61
C THR A 64 10.22 14.47 30.42
N LEU A 65 11.00 14.03 31.40
CA LEU A 65 11.60 12.70 31.41
C LEU A 65 10.53 11.60 31.40
N GLU A 66 9.42 11.80 32.12
CA GLU A 66 8.29 10.88 32.19
C GLU A 66 7.62 10.72 30.82
N LEU A 67 7.43 11.82 30.08
CA LEU A 67 6.89 11.79 28.73
C LEU A 67 7.85 11.08 27.77
N ARG A 68 9.16 11.34 27.86
CA ARG A 68 10.15 10.65 27.04
C ARG A 68 10.21 9.15 27.32
N ARG A 69 10.10 8.75 28.59
CA ARG A 69 9.95 7.34 28.97
C ARG A 69 8.71 6.72 28.34
N HIS A 70 7.55 7.36 28.54
CA HIS A 70 6.27 6.89 28.01
C HIS A 70 6.33 6.68 26.50
N TYR A 71 6.84 7.64 25.75
CA TYR A 71 6.93 7.51 24.29
C TYR A 71 8.03 6.54 23.84
N CYS A 72 9.08 6.29 24.62
CA CYS A 72 10.01 5.18 24.33
C CYS A 72 9.31 3.83 24.49
N GLU A 73 8.48 3.67 25.52
CA GLU A 73 7.67 2.48 25.76
C GLU A 73 6.61 2.30 24.66
N GLU A 74 5.93 3.37 24.23
CA GLU A 74 4.98 3.33 23.11
C GLU A 74 5.65 2.99 21.78
N GLU A 75 6.79 3.59 21.47
CA GLU A 75 7.55 3.27 20.26
C GLU A 75 7.94 1.78 20.24
N PHE A 76 8.40 1.25 21.37
CA PHE A 76 8.69 -0.18 21.52
C PHE A 76 7.45 -1.05 21.35
N ARG A 77 6.33 -0.71 22.02
CA ARG A 77 5.04 -1.44 21.94
C ARG A 77 4.52 -1.51 20.51
N LEU A 78 4.55 -0.38 19.80
CA LEU A 78 3.95 -0.24 18.47
C LEU A 78 4.80 -0.91 17.41
N ASN A 79 6.10 -0.68 17.41
CA ASN A 79 6.97 -1.13 16.32
C ASN A 79 7.36 -2.59 16.40
N ARG A 80 7.39 -3.19 17.60
CA ARG A 80 7.63 -4.64 17.74
C ARG A 80 6.55 -5.51 17.08
N ARG A 81 5.38 -4.95 16.74
CA ARG A 81 4.30 -5.67 16.05
C ARG A 81 4.68 -6.08 14.63
N LEU A 82 5.47 -5.25 13.94
CA LEU A 82 5.95 -5.47 12.57
C LEU A 82 7.45 -5.77 12.50
N ALA A 83 8.23 -5.34 13.49
CA ALA A 83 9.68 -5.53 13.55
C ALA A 83 10.19 -6.05 14.90
N PRO A 84 9.68 -7.19 15.42
CA PRO A 84 10.11 -7.74 16.72
C PRO A 84 11.61 -8.08 16.79
N GLN A 85 12.25 -8.34 15.64
CA GLN A 85 13.68 -8.60 15.53
C GLN A 85 14.55 -7.33 15.59
N LEU A 86 13.95 -6.16 15.34
CA LEU A 86 14.64 -4.87 15.39
C LEU A 86 14.50 -4.21 16.75
N TYR A 87 13.32 -4.19 17.34
CA TYR A 87 13.07 -3.49 18.60
C TYR A 87 13.34 -4.42 19.78
N LEU A 88 14.36 -4.11 20.59
CA LEU A 88 14.88 -4.99 21.64
C LEU A 88 14.42 -4.61 23.06
N GLY A 89 14.04 -3.34 23.27
CA GLY A 89 13.50 -2.86 24.55
C GLY A 89 13.78 -1.38 24.78
N VAL A 90 13.37 -0.89 25.96
CA VAL A 90 13.71 0.46 26.44
C VAL A 90 14.84 0.34 27.47
N THR A 91 15.87 1.16 27.34
CA THR A 91 17.05 1.18 28.21
C THR A 91 17.10 2.52 28.95
N ALA A 92 17.21 2.45 30.28
CA ALA A 92 17.49 3.62 31.11
C ALA A 92 18.93 4.10 30.91
N ILE A 93 19.15 5.41 31.04
CA ILE A 93 20.46 6.04 31.04
C ILE A 93 20.58 6.77 32.37
N GLY A 94 21.43 6.30 33.27
CA GLY A 94 21.69 6.91 34.58
C GLY A 94 23.03 7.64 34.61
N GLY A 95 23.45 8.03 35.82
CA GLY A 95 24.68 8.82 36.04
C GLY A 95 24.40 10.32 35.96
N ASP A 96 25.37 11.07 35.44
CA ASP A 96 25.23 12.51 35.16
C ASP A 96 25.39 12.79 33.65
N PRO A 97 24.98 13.97 33.14
CA PRO A 97 25.04 14.28 31.71
C PRO A 97 26.45 14.23 31.09
N ASP A 98 27.52 14.40 31.87
CA ASP A 98 28.90 14.32 31.39
C ASP A 98 29.44 12.88 31.53
N HIS A 99 28.87 12.08 32.44
CA HIS A 99 29.19 10.67 32.65
C HIS A 99 27.97 9.74 32.59
N PRO A 100 27.26 9.66 31.44
CA PRO A 100 26.10 8.79 31.31
C PRO A 100 26.49 7.31 31.29
N GLN A 101 25.65 6.48 31.92
CA GLN A 101 25.80 5.02 31.97
C GLN A 101 24.51 4.32 31.51
N LEU A 102 24.62 3.48 30.47
CA LEU A 102 23.51 2.67 29.97
C LEU A 102 23.10 1.61 30.99
N GLY A 103 21.80 1.47 31.23
CA GLY A 103 21.20 0.54 32.18
C GLY A 103 21.24 0.98 33.64
N ALA A 104 21.88 2.11 33.97
CA ALA A 104 21.99 2.60 35.34
C ALA A 104 20.72 3.32 35.82
N GLN A 105 20.56 3.37 37.14
CA GLN A 105 19.49 4.07 37.85
C GLN A 105 20.10 5.00 38.92
N PRO A 106 19.43 6.10 39.31
CA PRO A 106 18.19 6.61 38.73
C PRO A 106 18.41 7.10 37.29
N ALA A 107 17.41 6.88 36.42
CA ALA A 107 17.47 7.32 35.04
C ALA A 107 17.43 8.85 34.96
N ILE A 108 18.36 9.42 34.19
CA ILE A 108 18.34 10.81 33.75
C ILE A 108 17.83 10.95 32.31
N GLU A 109 17.80 9.84 31.55
CA GLU A 109 17.23 9.74 30.20
C GLU A 109 16.84 8.30 29.85
N TYR A 110 16.07 8.11 28.77
CA TYR A 110 15.72 6.80 28.21
C TYR A 110 16.07 6.70 26.72
N ALA A 111 16.36 5.48 26.26
CA ALA A 111 16.55 5.17 24.85
C ALA A 111 15.79 3.91 24.44
N VAL A 112 15.27 3.90 23.21
CA VAL A 112 14.83 2.66 22.56
C VAL A 112 16.05 1.94 22.01
N LYS A 113 16.35 0.74 22.52
CA LYS A 113 17.44 -0.13 22.04
C LYS A 113 16.93 -0.95 20.86
N MET A 114 17.64 -0.84 19.75
CA MET A 114 17.30 -1.51 18.49
C MET A 114 18.49 -2.28 17.94
N ARG A 115 18.23 -3.31 17.14
CA ARG A 115 19.23 -3.92 16.26
C ARG A 115 19.48 -3.00 15.09
N ARG A 116 20.76 -2.64 14.88
CA ARG A 116 21.17 -1.82 13.74
C ARG A 116 21.11 -2.65 12.46
N PHE A 117 20.67 -2.03 11.36
CA PHE A 117 20.82 -2.56 10.01
C PHE A 117 21.49 -1.51 9.11
N PRO A 118 22.15 -1.91 8.01
CA PRO A 118 22.76 -0.97 7.08
C PRO A 118 21.68 -0.10 6.43
N ALA A 119 21.90 1.21 6.36
CA ALA A 119 20.93 2.11 5.75
C ALA A 119 20.69 1.82 4.25
N ALA A 120 21.60 1.11 3.58
CA ALA A 120 21.39 0.58 2.23
C ALA A 120 20.25 -0.44 2.13
N CYS A 121 19.81 -1.05 3.23
CA CYS A 121 18.69 -1.99 3.26
C CYS A 121 17.32 -1.32 3.17
N LEU A 122 17.21 0.00 3.34
CA LEU A 122 15.94 0.71 3.20
C LEU A 122 15.35 0.52 1.80
N MET A 123 14.04 0.26 1.72
CA MET A 123 13.38 -0.10 0.46
C MET A 123 13.41 1.03 -0.55
N ASP A 124 13.34 2.29 -0.13
CA ASP A 124 13.50 3.45 -1.01
C ASP A 124 14.89 3.45 -1.72
N ARG A 125 15.95 3.10 -0.99
CA ARG A 125 17.32 3.01 -1.53
C ARG A 125 17.54 1.77 -2.38
N GLN A 126 16.94 0.64 -1.97
CA GLN A 126 16.98 -0.59 -2.77
C GLN A 126 16.24 -0.38 -4.09
N LEU A 127 15.08 0.28 -4.07
CA LEU A 127 14.30 0.58 -5.26
C LEU A 127 15.08 1.43 -6.25
N ALA A 128 15.75 2.49 -5.77
CA ALA A 128 16.59 3.37 -6.59
C ALA A 128 17.76 2.63 -7.26
N ARG A 129 18.17 1.47 -6.73
CA ARG A 129 19.25 0.62 -7.28
C ARG A 129 18.73 -0.60 -8.05
N GLY A 130 17.41 -0.73 -8.22
CA GLY A 130 16.79 -1.90 -8.86
C GLY A 130 16.79 -3.18 -8.00
N GLY A 131 17.03 -3.08 -6.69
CA GLY A 131 17.11 -4.21 -5.76
C GLY A 131 15.76 -4.72 -5.24
N ILE A 132 14.64 -4.16 -5.69
CA ILE A 132 13.30 -4.61 -5.29
C ILE A 132 12.72 -5.53 -6.36
N ALA A 133 12.58 -6.82 -6.01
CA ALA A 133 11.92 -7.82 -6.84
C ALA A 133 10.41 -7.89 -6.55
N PRO A 134 9.59 -8.38 -7.50
CA PRO A 134 8.13 -8.52 -7.32
C PRO A 134 7.74 -9.34 -6.08
N GLN A 135 8.52 -10.38 -5.75
CA GLN A 135 8.32 -11.20 -4.55
C GLN A 135 8.44 -10.42 -3.24
N HIS A 136 9.22 -9.34 -3.19
CA HIS A 136 9.28 -8.46 -2.02
C HIS A 136 7.96 -7.74 -1.83
N ILE A 137 7.36 -7.28 -2.93
CA ILE A 137 6.05 -6.62 -2.89
C ILE A 137 4.96 -7.59 -2.42
N ASP A 138 4.96 -8.83 -2.91
CA ASP A 138 4.00 -9.84 -2.45
C ASP A 138 4.15 -10.16 -0.96
N LYS A 139 5.39 -10.31 -0.48
CA LYS A 139 5.69 -10.51 0.95
C LYS A 139 5.21 -9.33 1.79
N LEU A 140 5.41 -8.10 1.32
CA LEU A 140 4.93 -6.89 2.00
C LEU A 140 3.40 -6.90 2.06
N ALA A 141 2.71 -7.13 0.94
CA ALA A 141 1.25 -7.20 0.87
C ALA A 141 0.69 -8.23 1.88
N ALA A 142 1.29 -9.43 1.93
CA ALA A 142 0.88 -10.48 2.85
C ALA A 142 1.15 -10.13 4.32
N THR A 143 2.26 -9.44 4.61
CA THR A 143 2.56 -8.93 5.96
C THR A 143 1.54 -7.88 6.39
N LEU A 144 1.20 -6.92 5.53
CA LEU A 144 0.21 -5.88 5.83
C LEU A 144 -1.19 -6.46 5.98
N ALA A 145 -1.60 -7.37 5.09
CA ALA A 145 -2.91 -8.01 5.19
C ALA A 145 -3.08 -8.77 6.52
N ARG A 146 -2.07 -9.55 6.94
CA ARG A 146 -2.08 -10.24 8.24
C ARG A 146 -2.04 -9.27 9.41
N PHE A 147 -1.19 -8.25 9.33
CA PHE A 147 -1.07 -7.23 10.37
C PHE A 147 -2.40 -6.51 10.58
N HIS A 148 -2.96 -5.94 9.51
CA HIS A 148 -4.25 -5.25 9.56
C HIS A 148 -5.34 -6.16 10.10
N ALA A 149 -5.50 -7.37 9.55
CA ALA A 149 -6.52 -8.32 9.98
C ALA A 149 -6.43 -8.69 11.47
N GLY A 150 -5.21 -8.74 12.04
CA GLY A 150 -4.96 -9.04 13.45
C GLY A 150 -5.12 -7.85 14.40
N LEU A 151 -5.27 -6.62 13.91
CA LEU A 151 -5.52 -5.45 14.75
C LEU A 151 -7.00 -5.35 15.14
N SER A 152 -7.24 -4.89 16.37
CA SER A 152 -8.59 -4.50 16.82
C SER A 152 -9.07 -3.25 16.08
N ALA A 153 -10.37 -3.21 15.80
CA ALA A 153 -11.02 -2.00 15.32
C ALA A 153 -11.03 -0.90 16.40
N ALA A 154 -11.04 0.36 15.96
CA ALA A 154 -11.25 1.50 16.84
C ALA A 154 -12.60 1.37 17.56
N ALA A 155 -12.65 1.80 18.82
CA ALA A 155 -13.90 1.78 19.57
C ALA A 155 -14.88 2.81 18.97
N PRO A 156 -16.20 2.52 18.92
CA PRO A 156 -17.17 3.36 18.20
C PRO A 156 -17.31 4.79 18.72
N ASP A 157 -16.99 5.01 19.99
CA ASP A 157 -17.03 6.29 20.71
C ASP A 157 -15.77 7.14 20.51
N THR A 158 -14.73 6.59 19.89
CA THR A 158 -13.54 7.36 19.53
C THR A 158 -13.80 8.22 18.29
N PRO A 159 -13.14 9.39 18.18
CA PRO A 159 -13.28 10.24 16.99
C PRO A 159 -12.56 9.66 15.75
N PHE A 160 -11.72 8.64 15.95
CA PHE A 160 -10.81 8.08 14.96
C PHE A 160 -11.50 7.66 13.67
N GLY A 161 -10.94 8.14 12.55
CA GLY A 161 -11.43 7.84 11.21
C GLY A 161 -12.81 8.43 10.90
N SER A 162 -13.31 9.34 11.74
CA SER A 162 -14.50 10.13 11.39
C SER A 162 -14.23 11.04 10.20
N LEU A 163 -15.28 11.33 9.43
CA LEU A 163 -15.18 12.25 8.29
C LEU A 163 -14.63 13.63 8.68
N ALA A 164 -14.94 14.10 9.90
CA ALA A 164 -14.46 15.37 10.41
C ALA A 164 -12.93 15.36 10.65
N GLU A 165 -12.39 14.30 11.23
CA GLU A 165 -10.94 14.16 11.42
C GLU A 165 -10.20 14.00 10.10
N ILE A 166 -10.72 13.17 9.18
CA ILE A 166 -10.14 12.99 7.85
C ILE A 166 -10.11 14.34 7.10
N ARG A 167 -11.22 15.10 7.15
CA ARG A 167 -11.30 16.44 6.57
C ARG A 167 -10.27 17.39 7.18
N ALA A 168 -10.22 17.47 8.51
CA ALA A 168 -9.32 18.37 9.21
C ALA A 168 -7.85 18.06 8.86
N ALA A 169 -7.46 16.79 8.91
CA ALA A 169 -6.12 16.35 8.58
C ALA A 169 -5.74 16.64 7.11
N ALA A 170 -6.68 16.42 6.18
CA ALA A 170 -6.44 16.70 4.77
C ALA A 170 -6.31 18.20 4.48
N MET A 171 -7.22 19.02 5.01
CA MET A 171 -7.25 20.47 4.76
C MET A 171 -6.10 21.20 5.45
N GLN A 172 -5.69 20.76 6.65
CA GLN A 172 -4.53 21.31 7.36
C GLN A 172 -3.25 21.24 6.51
N ASN A 173 -3.11 20.23 5.65
CA ASN A 173 -1.94 20.15 4.78
C ASN A 173 -1.84 21.35 3.83
N PHE A 174 -2.96 21.81 3.28
CA PHE A 174 -3.01 22.95 2.37
C PHE A 174 -2.79 24.27 3.12
N GLU A 175 -3.36 24.42 4.32
CA GLU A 175 -3.11 25.57 5.19
C GLU A 175 -1.62 25.74 5.51
N GLN A 176 -0.90 24.63 5.71
CA GLN A 176 0.54 24.63 5.99
C GLN A 176 1.39 24.80 4.72
N LEU A 177 0.90 24.38 3.55
CA LEU A 177 1.62 24.49 2.27
C LEU A 177 1.56 25.91 1.67
N GLN A 178 0.40 26.58 1.76
CA GLN A 178 0.21 27.90 1.14
C GLN A 178 1.27 28.94 1.53
N PRO A 179 1.66 29.11 2.81
CA PRO A 179 2.70 30.07 3.19
C PRO A 179 4.09 29.71 2.66
N LEU A 180 4.35 28.43 2.37
CA LEU A 180 5.66 27.92 1.98
C LEU A 180 5.88 27.96 0.46
N LEU A 181 4.81 27.77 -0.32
CA LEU A 181 4.85 27.76 -1.78
C LEU A 181 4.35 29.07 -2.41
N GLY A 182 3.74 29.96 -1.62
CA GLY A 182 3.08 31.18 -2.09
C GLY A 182 1.69 30.91 -2.66
N THR A 183 1.09 31.92 -3.30
CA THR A 183 -0.18 31.81 -4.02
C THR A 183 0.01 31.02 -5.31
N ASP A 184 0.02 29.70 -5.21
CA ASP A 184 0.05 28.75 -6.32
C ASP A 184 -1.39 28.31 -6.65
N GLU A 185 -1.89 28.71 -7.82
CA GLU A 185 -3.24 28.37 -8.29
C GLU A 185 -3.46 26.84 -8.33
N GLY A 186 -2.41 26.07 -8.63
CA GLY A 186 -2.48 24.62 -8.67
C GLY A 186 -2.65 23.98 -7.28
N VAL A 187 -2.20 24.63 -6.21
CA VAL A 187 -2.45 24.19 -4.82
C VAL A 187 -3.91 24.45 -4.45
N THR A 188 -4.46 25.62 -4.81
CA THR A 188 -5.87 25.96 -4.58
C THR A 188 -6.81 25.01 -5.33
N GLN A 189 -6.52 24.73 -6.60
CA GLN A 189 -7.29 23.77 -7.40
C GLN A 189 -7.23 22.36 -6.80
N LEU A 190 -6.05 21.91 -6.36
CA LEU A 190 -5.91 20.60 -5.71
C LEU A 190 -6.64 20.53 -4.36
N GLN A 191 -6.63 21.60 -3.58
CA GLN A 191 -7.41 21.68 -2.34
C GLN A 191 -8.91 21.52 -2.62
N ALA A 192 -9.43 22.22 -3.63
CA ALA A 192 -10.83 22.10 -4.05
C ALA A 192 -11.16 20.67 -4.54
N ALA A 193 -10.31 20.08 -5.37
CA ALA A 193 -10.47 18.70 -5.86
C ALA A 193 -10.44 17.68 -4.71
N THR A 194 -9.54 17.86 -3.74
CA THR A 194 -9.47 17.01 -2.54
C THR A 194 -10.75 17.12 -1.71
N GLY A 195 -11.29 18.34 -1.55
CA GLY A 195 -12.56 18.57 -0.86
C GLY A 195 -13.76 17.94 -1.56
N ALA A 196 -13.79 17.99 -2.91
CA ALA A 196 -14.84 17.37 -3.72
C ALA A 196 -14.79 15.84 -3.62
N GLU A 197 -13.61 15.23 -3.75
CA GLU A 197 -13.43 13.78 -3.63
C GLU A 197 -13.81 13.29 -2.23
N LEU A 198 -13.41 14.01 -1.18
CA LEU A 198 -13.80 13.71 0.19
C LEU A 198 -15.33 13.71 0.38
N ALA A 199 -16.03 14.67 -0.24
CA ALA A 199 -17.48 14.75 -0.19
C ALA A 199 -18.13 13.58 -0.95
N ALA A 200 -17.60 13.20 -2.12
CA ALA A 200 -18.06 12.06 -2.88
C ALA A 200 -17.90 10.73 -2.11
N CYS A 201 -16.82 10.60 -1.33
CA CYS A 201 -16.50 9.41 -0.55
C CYS A 201 -17.13 9.37 0.86
N ALA A 202 -17.86 10.41 1.27
CA ALA A 202 -18.28 10.61 2.67
C ALA A 202 -19.03 9.42 3.27
N ALA A 203 -19.99 8.85 2.52
CA ALA A 203 -20.76 7.70 2.98
C ALA A 203 -19.89 6.44 3.15
N ILE A 204 -18.91 6.26 2.27
CA ILE A 204 -18.00 5.11 2.34
C ILE A 204 -17.06 5.23 3.54
N PHE A 205 -16.55 6.41 3.88
CA PHE A 205 -15.74 6.58 5.09
C PHE A 205 -16.49 6.14 6.36
N GLU A 206 -17.75 6.52 6.50
CA GLU A 206 -18.55 6.11 7.67
C GLU A 206 -18.89 4.60 7.63
N GLN A 207 -19.18 4.05 6.45
CA GLN A 207 -19.35 2.60 6.28
C GLN A 207 -18.09 1.85 6.71
N ARG A 208 -16.90 2.35 6.32
CA ARG A 208 -15.62 1.72 6.65
C ARG A 208 -15.32 1.82 8.15
N ARG A 209 -15.60 2.97 8.77
CA ARG A 209 -15.49 3.16 10.22
C ARG A 209 -16.36 2.17 10.99
N THR A 210 -17.64 2.07 10.62
CA THR A 210 -18.60 1.15 11.26
C THR A 210 -18.29 -0.33 11.00
N ALA A 211 -17.72 -0.66 9.85
CA ALA A 211 -17.27 -2.02 9.52
C ALA A 211 -15.89 -2.40 10.12
N GLY A 212 -15.28 -1.52 10.93
CA GLY A 212 -14.04 -1.82 11.66
C GLY A 212 -12.76 -1.79 10.81
N PHE A 213 -12.74 -0.96 9.74
CA PHE A 213 -11.54 -0.73 8.93
C PHE A 213 -10.60 0.34 9.52
N VAL A 214 -11.04 1.10 10.52
CA VAL A 214 -10.18 2.01 11.28
C VAL A 214 -9.49 1.23 12.39
N ARG A 215 -8.15 1.17 12.36
CA ARG A 215 -7.34 0.31 13.25
C ARG A 215 -6.06 1.03 13.70
N GLU A 216 -5.39 0.56 14.76
CA GLU A 216 -4.11 1.11 15.23
C GLU A 216 -2.94 0.68 14.32
N CYS A 217 -2.93 1.20 13.11
CA CYS A 217 -1.97 1.02 12.04
C CYS A 217 -0.54 1.50 12.40
N HIS A 218 0.38 1.48 11.44
CA HIS A 218 1.75 2.01 11.54
C HIS A 218 1.79 3.55 11.43
N GLY A 219 0.94 4.13 10.57
CA GLY A 219 0.71 5.59 10.46
C GLY A 219 1.66 6.35 9.53
N ASP A 220 2.88 5.84 9.32
CA ASP A 220 3.89 6.45 8.41
C ASP A 220 4.59 5.43 7.49
N LEU A 221 3.81 4.58 6.82
CA LEU A 221 4.30 3.42 6.07
C LEU A 221 4.84 3.75 4.65
N HIS A 222 5.72 4.75 4.52
CA HIS A 222 6.41 5.00 3.25
C HIS A 222 7.64 4.09 3.08
N LEU A 223 8.22 3.94 1.87
CA LEU A 223 9.32 2.99 1.60
C LEU A 223 10.61 3.28 2.38
N GLY A 224 10.77 4.49 2.90
CA GLY A 224 11.88 4.86 3.79
C GLY A 224 11.74 4.28 5.21
N ASN A 225 10.53 3.85 5.58
CA ASN A 225 10.19 3.19 6.84
C ASN A 225 9.95 1.68 6.64
N ILE A 226 10.53 1.12 5.58
CA ILE A 226 10.55 -0.33 5.32
C ILE A 226 11.98 -0.75 4.99
N ALA A 227 12.51 -1.72 5.73
CA ALA A 227 13.85 -2.26 5.51
C ALA A 227 13.78 -3.68 4.92
N LEU A 228 14.60 -3.98 3.92
CA LEU A 228 14.78 -5.33 3.40
C LEU A 228 15.83 -6.05 4.26
N ILE A 229 15.36 -6.89 5.18
CA ILE A 229 16.20 -7.63 6.13
C ILE A 229 16.11 -9.10 5.80
N ASN A 230 17.24 -9.73 5.43
CA ASN A 230 17.28 -11.12 4.98
C ASN A 230 16.25 -11.40 3.87
N ASP A 231 16.14 -10.50 2.89
CA ASP A 231 15.20 -10.60 1.77
C ASP A 231 13.71 -10.53 2.16
N ILE A 232 13.40 -9.99 3.34
CA ILE A 232 12.04 -9.78 3.85
C ILE A 232 11.81 -8.28 4.10
N PRO A 233 10.75 -7.68 3.54
CA PRO A 233 10.35 -6.31 3.89
C PRO A 233 9.86 -6.24 5.34
N VAL A 234 10.46 -5.35 6.11
CA VAL A 234 10.18 -5.14 7.54
C VAL A 234 9.84 -3.67 7.76
N PRO A 235 8.55 -3.33 7.94
CA PRO A 235 8.14 -2.01 8.38
C PRO A 235 8.70 -1.66 9.76
N PHE A 236 9.17 -0.44 9.94
CA PHE A 236 9.72 0.06 11.20
C PHE A 236 9.53 1.58 11.30
N ASP A 237 9.67 2.14 12.51
CA ASP A 237 9.55 3.59 12.77
C ASP A 237 8.14 4.17 12.54
N GLY A 238 7.12 3.43 12.95
CA GLY A 238 5.72 3.88 12.99
C GLY A 238 5.47 4.90 14.11
N ILE A 239 4.44 5.73 13.92
CA ILE A 239 4.16 6.91 14.74
C ILE A 239 3.71 6.54 16.15
N GLU A 240 4.54 6.81 17.14
CA GLU A 240 4.24 6.57 18.55
C GLU A 240 3.46 7.70 19.22
N PHE A 241 3.61 8.92 18.72
CA PHE A 241 3.32 10.09 19.53
C PHE A 241 1.95 10.74 19.34
N ASN A 242 1.27 10.47 18.23
CA ASN A 242 -0.06 10.99 17.98
C ASN A 242 -0.98 9.84 17.55
N PRO A 243 -1.90 9.40 18.44
CA PRO A 243 -2.86 8.35 18.13
C PRO A 243 -3.67 8.61 16.85
N ALA A 244 -4.07 9.86 16.59
CA ALA A 244 -4.88 10.19 15.41
C ALA A 244 -4.14 9.97 14.07
N LEU A 245 -2.80 9.89 14.09
CA LEU A 245 -2.01 9.60 12.89
C LEU A 245 -1.80 8.10 12.64
N ARG A 246 -2.16 7.24 13.61
CA ARG A 246 -2.05 5.78 13.50
C ARG A 246 -3.37 5.04 13.67
N TRP A 247 -4.38 5.63 14.29
CA TRP A 247 -5.75 5.12 14.28
C TRP A 247 -6.43 5.60 13.01
N ILE A 248 -6.11 4.91 11.91
CA ILE A 248 -6.49 5.30 10.55
C ILE A 248 -7.15 4.13 9.84
N ASP A 249 -7.80 4.42 8.73
CA ASP A 249 -8.31 3.39 7.82
C ASP A 249 -7.15 2.55 7.28
N VAL A 250 -7.29 1.23 7.23
CA VAL A 250 -6.27 0.34 6.65
C VAL A 250 -5.96 0.63 5.18
N MET A 251 -6.91 1.23 4.44
CA MET A 251 -6.68 1.67 3.06
C MET A 251 -5.83 2.95 3.02
N ASP A 252 -5.92 3.82 4.03
CA ASP A 252 -5.01 4.97 4.18
C ASP A 252 -3.57 4.52 4.44
N GLU A 253 -3.39 3.53 5.32
CA GLU A 253 -2.08 2.91 5.56
C GLU A 253 -1.53 2.29 4.27
N LEU A 254 -2.34 1.50 3.54
CA LEU A 254 -1.92 0.86 2.29
C LEU A 254 -1.64 1.87 1.16
N ALA A 255 -2.37 2.97 1.11
CA ALA A 255 -2.17 4.03 0.11
C ALA A 255 -0.77 4.65 0.23
N PHE A 256 -0.17 4.67 1.41
CA PHE A 256 1.13 5.32 1.61
C PHE A 256 2.29 4.65 0.81
N PRO A 257 2.56 3.33 0.95
CA PRO A 257 3.59 2.68 0.14
C PRO A 257 3.21 2.61 -1.35
N VAL A 258 1.92 2.52 -1.69
CA VAL A 258 1.44 2.59 -3.09
C VAL A 258 1.78 3.95 -3.71
N MET A 259 1.45 5.04 -3.02
CA MET A 259 1.76 6.41 -3.43
C MET A 259 3.27 6.63 -3.59
N ASP A 260 4.09 6.14 -2.64
CA ASP A 260 5.54 6.30 -2.71
C ASP A 260 6.15 5.50 -3.90
N LEU A 261 5.60 4.34 -4.24
CA LEU A 261 5.97 3.60 -5.47
C LEU A 261 5.57 4.35 -6.75
N LEU A 262 4.37 4.95 -6.78
CA LEU A 262 3.91 5.77 -7.91
C LEU A 262 4.80 7.01 -8.10
N HIS A 263 5.10 7.75 -7.03
CA HIS A 263 5.98 8.92 -7.06
C HIS A 263 7.39 8.57 -7.58
N ARG A 264 7.86 7.35 -7.34
CA ARG A 264 9.17 6.85 -7.78
C ARG A 264 9.14 6.22 -9.17
N ASN A 265 8.06 6.41 -9.93
CA ASN A 265 7.87 5.87 -11.28
C ASN A 265 7.94 4.34 -11.34
N ARG A 266 7.40 3.65 -10.32
CA ARG A 266 7.31 2.18 -10.28
C ARG A 266 5.84 1.72 -10.14
N PRO A 267 4.96 2.11 -11.08
CA PRO A 267 3.53 1.77 -11.01
C PRO A 267 3.29 0.26 -11.02
N GLU A 268 4.13 -0.51 -11.71
CA GLU A 268 4.01 -1.97 -11.77
C GLU A 268 4.09 -2.61 -10.37
N LEU A 269 4.96 -2.09 -9.50
CA LEU A 269 5.08 -2.56 -8.12
C LEU A 269 3.95 -2.02 -7.24
N ALA A 270 3.48 -0.80 -7.51
CA ALA A 270 2.38 -0.19 -6.76
C ALA A 270 1.07 -0.99 -6.94
N TRP A 271 0.73 -1.30 -8.18
CA TRP A 271 -0.48 -2.06 -8.51
C TRP A 271 -0.36 -3.54 -8.12
N ARG A 272 0.84 -4.09 -8.13
CA ARG A 272 1.11 -5.43 -7.56
C ARG A 272 0.85 -5.46 -6.06
N LEU A 273 1.34 -4.48 -5.30
CA LEU A 273 1.12 -4.38 -3.85
C LEU A 273 -0.37 -4.35 -3.52
N LEU A 274 -1.10 -3.44 -4.18
CA LEU A 274 -2.52 -3.25 -3.98
C LEU A 274 -3.31 -4.51 -4.30
N ASN A 275 -3.12 -5.10 -5.49
CA ASN A 275 -3.85 -6.31 -5.89
C ASN A 275 -3.54 -7.50 -4.98
N ALA A 276 -2.28 -7.72 -4.61
CA ALA A 276 -1.91 -8.79 -3.69
C ALA A 276 -2.58 -8.62 -2.32
N TYR A 277 -2.71 -7.39 -1.83
CA TYR A 277 -3.44 -7.10 -0.58
C TYR A 277 -4.95 -7.35 -0.72
N LEU A 278 -5.57 -6.89 -1.81
CA LEU A 278 -7.01 -7.06 -2.07
C LEU A 278 -7.41 -8.53 -2.25
N GLU A 279 -6.58 -9.33 -2.92
CA GLU A 279 -6.83 -10.76 -3.08
C GLU A 279 -6.81 -11.51 -1.74
N ILE A 280 -5.95 -11.09 -0.80
CA ILE A 280 -5.90 -11.69 0.54
C ILE A 280 -7.08 -11.22 1.39
N THR A 281 -7.35 -9.91 1.42
CA THR A 281 -8.31 -9.30 2.38
C THR A 281 -9.75 -9.28 1.88
N GLY A 282 -9.95 -9.17 0.57
CA GLY A 282 -11.25 -8.95 -0.05
C GLY A 282 -11.81 -7.54 0.10
N ASP A 283 -11.00 -6.58 0.56
CA ASP A 283 -11.40 -5.19 0.79
C ASP A 283 -11.52 -4.39 -0.53
N TYR A 284 -12.29 -4.90 -1.49
CA TYR A 284 -12.54 -4.23 -2.76
C TYR A 284 -13.33 -2.93 -2.58
N VAL A 285 -14.18 -2.84 -1.56
CA VAL A 285 -14.92 -1.60 -1.20
C VAL A 285 -13.95 -0.47 -0.84
N GLY A 286 -12.79 -0.77 -0.26
CA GLY A 286 -11.77 0.24 0.03
C GLY A 286 -11.24 0.96 -1.20
N MET A 287 -11.40 0.40 -2.40
CA MET A 287 -11.02 1.09 -3.64
C MET A 287 -11.79 2.39 -3.85
N ALA A 288 -13.01 2.50 -3.32
CA ALA A 288 -13.81 3.72 -3.39
C ALA A 288 -13.13 4.94 -2.74
N VAL A 289 -12.25 4.73 -1.77
CA VAL A 289 -11.55 5.82 -1.03
C VAL A 289 -10.07 5.92 -1.37
N LEU A 290 -9.56 5.04 -2.23
CA LEU A 290 -8.12 4.95 -2.51
C LEU A 290 -7.57 6.24 -3.12
N ARG A 291 -8.26 6.85 -4.09
CA ARG A 291 -7.78 8.06 -4.78
C ARG A 291 -7.61 9.22 -3.84
N PHE A 292 -8.60 9.42 -2.96
CA PHE A 292 -8.51 10.38 -1.87
C PHE A 292 -7.26 10.13 -1.02
N TYR A 293 -7.04 8.90 -0.56
CA TYR A 293 -5.89 8.59 0.31
C TYR A 293 -4.54 8.72 -0.41
N LEU A 294 -4.44 8.34 -1.70
CA LEU A 294 -3.24 8.56 -2.50
C LEU A 294 -2.92 10.06 -2.60
N ALA A 295 -3.92 10.88 -2.93
CA ALA A 295 -3.76 12.34 -3.03
C ALA A 295 -3.44 12.99 -1.68
N TYR A 296 -4.10 12.55 -0.61
CA TYR A 296 -3.85 12.98 0.76
C TYR A 296 -2.41 12.68 1.17
N ARG A 297 -1.94 11.43 1.01
CA ARG A 297 -0.57 11.02 1.40
C ARG A 297 0.50 11.70 0.55
N ALA A 298 0.26 11.89 -0.75
CA ALA A 298 1.13 12.70 -1.59
C ALA A 298 1.22 14.15 -1.08
N THR A 299 0.08 14.77 -0.73
CA THR A 299 0.06 16.14 -0.17
C THR A 299 0.78 16.22 1.18
N VAL A 300 0.66 15.20 2.04
CA VAL A 300 1.46 15.09 3.28
C VAL A 300 2.96 15.10 2.98
N ARG A 301 3.43 14.32 1.98
CA ARG A 301 4.85 14.31 1.60
C ARG A 301 5.31 15.63 1.01
N ALA A 302 4.50 16.24 0.16
CA ALA A 302 4.75 17.58 -0.37
C ALA A 302 4.97 18.59 0.75
N LYS A 303 4.04 18.61 1.72
CA LYS A 303 4.14 19.47 2.90
C LYS A 303 5.43 19.25 3.69
N VAL A 304 5.78 18.01 3.98
CA VAL A 304 6.99 17.70 4.76
C VAL A 304 8.25 18.20 4.03
N ASP A 305 8.33 18.01 2.72
CA ASP A 305 9.49 18.47 1.93
C ASP A 305 9.53 20.00 1.84
N ALA A 306 8.39 20.68 1.69
CA ALA A 306 8.30 22.14 1.74
C ALA A 306 8.72 22.73 3.10
N ILE A 307 8.29 22.13 4.21
CA ILE A 307 8.70 22.54 5.57
C ILE A 307 10.21 22.39 5.74
N ARG A 308 10.78 21.26 5.28
CA ARG A 308 12.22 21.01 5.34
C ARG A 308 13.01 22.01 4.48
N ALA A 309 12.50 22.37 3.31
CA ALA A 309 13.14 23.36 2.44
C ALA A 309 13.21 24.75 3.08
N ALA A 310 12.24 25.10 3.94
CA ALA A 310 12.19 26.37 4.64
C ALA A 310 13.06 26.42 5.91
N GLN A 311 13.73 25.33 6.30
CA GLN A 311 14.54 25.30 7.52
C GLN A 311 15.81 26.17 7.39
N PRO A 312 16.13 26.99 8.41
CA PRO A 312 17.36 27.77 8.44
C PRO A 312 18.61 26.87 8.35
N GLY A 313 19.62 27.32 7.59
CA GLY A 313 20.91 26.62 7.48
C GLY A 313 20.98 25.55 6.39
N LEU A 314 19.87 25.26 5.69
CA LEU A 314 19.91 24.36 4.55
C LEU A 314 20.57 25.04 3.32
N ARG A 315 21.45 24.33 2.63
CA ARG A 315 22.07 24.84 1.39
C ARG A 315 20.99 25.09 0.34
N ARG A 316 21.07 26.22 -0.38
CA ARG A 316 20.09 26.63 -1.40
C ARG A 316 19.78 25.54 -2.43
N ARG A 317 20.78 24.78 -2.90
CA ARG A 317 20.57 23.66 -3.81
C ARG A 317 19.68 22.56 -3.19
N ALA A 318 19.98 22.14 -1.97
CA ALA A 318 19.20 21.13 -1.27
C ALA A 318 17.77 21.61 -0.96
N ALA A 319 17.59 22.89 -0.65
CA ALA A 319 16.27 23.49 -0.50
C ALA A 319 15.47 23.45 -1.81
N ASN A 320 16.09 23.80 -2.95
CA ASN A 320 15.45 23.72 -4.26
C ASN A 320 15.09 22.28 -4.66
N ASP A 321 15.94 21.30 -4.36
CA ASP A 321 15.67 19.88 -4.65
C ASP A 321 14.44 19.37 -3.86
N LEU A 322 14.31 19.79 -2.59
CA LEU A 322 13.13 19.49 -1.76
C LEU A 322 11.86 20.17 -2.30
N LEU A 323 11.92 21.44 -2.71
CA LEU A 323 10.77 22.13 -3.31
C LEU A 323 10.35 21.49 -4.64
N HIS A 324 11.31 21.04 -5.45
CA HIS A 324 11.02 20.30 -6.67
C HIS A 324 10.33 18.97 -6.35
N THR A 325 10.84 18.22 -5.37
CA THR A 325 10.22 16.97 -4.90
C THR A 325 8.81 17.23 -4.35
N SER A 326 8.61 18.31 -3.61
CA SER A 326 7.29 18.74 -3.14
C SER A 326 6.32 18.96 -4.29
N LYS A 327 6.74 19.62 -5.38
CA LYS A 327 5.89 19.84 -6.55
C LYS A 327 5.52 18.53 -7.25
N ASN A 328 6.48 17.61 -7.40
CA ASN A 328 6.22 16.28 -7.97
C ASN A 328 5.15 15.51 -7.19
N TYR A 329 5.15 15.60 -5.85
CA TYR A 329 4.08 14.99 -5.05
C TYR A 329 2.72 15.67 -5.28
N LEU A 330 2.67 17.00 -5.41
CA LEU A 330 1.42 17.71 -5.73
C LEU A 330 0.90 17.33 -7.13
N ASP A 331 1.79 17.13 -8.11
CA ASP A 331 1.43 16.60 -9.42
C ASP A 331 0.86 15.18 -9.34
N LEU A 332 1.49 14.31 -8.54
CA LEU A 332 0.96 12.96 -8.30
C LEU A 332 -0.43 13.02 -7.65
N ALA A 333 -0.63 13.89 -6.67
CA ALA A 333 -1.93 14.06 -6.01
C ALA A 333 -3.00 14.51 -7.01
N ARG A 334 -2.68 15.49 -7.87
CA ARG A 334 -3.57 15.91 -8.98
C ARG A 334 -3.89 14.73 -9.91
N ASN A 335 -2.89 13.97 -10.33
CA ASN A 335 -3.08 12.84 -11.23
C ASN A 335 -3.94 11.72 -10.62
N CYS A 336 -3.83 11.48 -9.31
CA CYS A 336 -4.66 10.50 -8.61
C CYS A 336 -6.15 10.89 -8.59
N LEU A 337 -6.44 12.19 -8.57
CA LEU A 337 -7.81 12.72 -8.60
C LEU A 337 -8.32 13.00 -10.02
N ALA A 338 -7.43 13.09 -11.01
CA ALA A 338 -7.78 13.41 -12.39
C ALA A 338 -8.46 12.22 -13.08
N ASN A 339 -9.71 12.44 -13.51
CA ASN A 339 -10.54 11.64 -14.43
C ASN A 339 -10.36 10.10 -14.42
N PRO A 340 -11.29 9.35 -13.79
CA PRO A 340 -11.30 7.89 -13.88
C PRO A 340 -11.31 7.39 -15.34
N SER A 341 -10.55 6.33 -15.61
CA SER A 341 -10.54 5.63 -16.90
C SER A 341 -10.94 4.17 -16.72
N PRO A 342 -12.19 3.89 -16.32
CA PRO A 342 -12.65 2.53 -16.07
C PRO A 342 -12.75 1.76 -17.38
N ALA A 343 -12.44 0.47 -17.35
CA ALA A 343 -12.60 -0.44 -18.46
C ALA A 343 -12.73 -1.87 -17.95
N LEU A 344 -13.45 -2.72 -18.67
CA LEU A 344 -13.68 -4.11 -18.28
C LEU A 344 -12.96 -5.07 -19.22
N ILE A 345 -12.06 -5.87 -18.65
CA ILE A 345 -11.32 -6.91 -19.36
C ILE A 345 -11.71 -8.25 -18.76
N ILE A 346 -12.17 -9.18 -19.59
CA ILE A 346 -12.34 -10.58 -19.18
C ILE A 346 -11.27 -11.44 -19.84
N THR A 347 -10.70 -12.39 -19.11
CA THR A 347 -9.80 -13.38 -19.70
C THR A 347 -10.60 -14.50 -20.36
N HIS A 348 -10.10 -15.09 -21.44
CA HIS A 348 -10.73 -16.23 -22.10
C HIS A 348 -9.71 -17.33 -22.37
N GLY A 349 -9.94 -18.53 -21.83
CA GLY A 349 -9.11 -19.68 -22.12
C GLY A 349 -9.13 -20.78 -21.06
N LEU A 350 -8.69 -21.97 -21.44
CA LEU A 350 -8.66 -23.14 -20.56
C LEU A 350 -7.63 -23.00 -19.42
N PRO A 351 -7.76 -23.78 -18.33
CA PRO A 351 -6.72 -23.83 -17.29
C PRO A 351 -5.34 -24.15 -17.90
N GLY A 352 -4.30 -23.48 -17.41
CA GLY A 352 -2.93 -23.64 -17.94
C GLY A 352 -2.61 -22.81 -19.19
N SER A 353 -3.56 -22.05 -19.76
CA SER A 353 -3.33 -21.26 -20.98
C SER A 353 -2.48 -20.01 -20.77
N GLY A 354 -2.27 -19.58 -19.52
CA GLY A 354 -1.51 -18.38 -19.17
C GLY A 354 -2.36 -17.18 -18.77
N LYS A 355 -3.68 -17.33 -18.58
CA LYS A 355 -4.59 -16.25 -18.13
C LYS A 355 -4.06 -15.47 -16.93
N THR A 356 -3.66 -16.15 -15.86
CA THR A 356 -3.14 -15.51 -14.65
C THR A 356 -1.82 -14.80 -14.89
N THR A 357 -0.98 -15.32 -15.79
CA THR A 357 0.27 -14.64 -16.20
C THR A 357 -0.04 -13.35 -16.96
N PHE A 358 -0.98 -13.39 -17.92
CA PHE A 358 -1.47 -12.20 -18.60
C PHE A 358 -2.09 -11.21 -17.60
N ALA A 359 -3.01 -11.67 -16.74
CA ALA A 359 -3.72 -10.82 -15.80
C ALA A 359 -2.76 -10.14 -14.81
N GLN A 360 -1.69 -10.84 -14.39
CA GLN A 360 -0.62 -10.23 -13.60
C GLN A 360 0.14 -9.15 -14.37
N SER A 361 0.50 -9.38 -15.63
CA SER A 361 1.15 -8.35 -16.44
C SER A 361 0.21 -7.17 -16.72
N ALA A 362 -1.09 -7.44 -16.88
CA ALA A 362 -2.12 -6.44 -17.18
C ALA A 362 -2.44 -5.53 -16.01
N LEU A 363 -2.57 -6.07 -14.79
CA LEU A 363 -2.77 -5.23 -13.61
C LEU A 363 -1.56 -4.31 -13.38
N GLU A 364 -0.35 -4.80 -13.64
CA GLU A 364 0.90 -4.06 -13.46
C GLU A 364 1.06 -2.95 -14.51
N HIS A 365 0.70 -3.21 -15.78
CA HIS A 365 0.84 -2.26 -16.89
C HIS A 365 -0.29 -1.23 -16.96
N LEU A 366 -1.54 -1.66 -16.72
CA LEU A 366 -2.73 -0.81 -16.91
C LEU A 366 -3.20 -0.13 -15.62
N GLY A 367 -2.60 -0.46 -14.48
CA GLY A 367 -3.12 -0.03 -13.18
C GLY A 367 -4.52 -0.56 -12.87
N ALA A 368 -4.78 -1.80 -13.30
CA ALA A 368 -6.08 -2.43 -13.17
C ALA A 368 -6.22 -3.19 -11.84
N ILE A 369 -7.46 -3.39 -11.41
CA ILE A 369 -7.81 -4.26 -10.29
C ILE A 369 -8.23 -5.63 -10.84
N ARG A 370 -7.55 -6.67 -10.39
CA ARG A 370 -7.82 -8.05 -10.74
C ARG A 370 -8.78 -8.67 -9.75
N ILE A 371 -9.82 -9.30 -10.28
CA ILE A 371 -10.73 -10.17 -9.52
C ILE A 371 -10.50 -11.59 -10.02
N ARG A 372 -10.14 -12.50 -9.14
CA ARG A 372 -9.85 -13.89 -9.52
C ARG A 372 -10.99 -14.82 -9.11
N SER A 373 -11.45 -15.61 -10.07
CA SER A 373 -12.53 -16.58 -9.84
C SER A 373 -12.20 -17.68 -8.83
N ASP A 374 -10.94 -18.10 -8.71
CA ASP A 374 -10.50 -19.11 -7.74
C ASP A 374 -10.48 -18.54 -6.31
N VAL A 375 -10.00 -17.32 -6.14
CA VAL A 375 -9.99 -16.61 -4.85
C VAL A 375 -11.41 -16.35 -4.34
N GLU A 376 -12.27 -15.76 -5.17
CA GLU A 376 -13.65 -15.45 -4.73
C GLU A 376 -14.48 -16.71 -4.50
N ARG A 377 -14.24 -17.79 -5.26
CA ARG A 377 -14.87 -19.08 -5.01
C ARG A 377 -14.51 -19.63 -3.64
N LYS A 378 -13.25 -19.57 -3.23
CA LYS A 378 -12.81 -19.98 -1.88
C LYS A 378 -13.46 -19.11 -0.80
N ARG A 379 -13.48 -17.78 -1.02
CA ARG A 379 -14.06 -16.83 -0.09
C ARG A 379 -15.56 -17.06 0.14
N LEU A 380 -16.33 -17.34 -0.92
CA LEU A 380 -17.76 -17.68 -0.83
C LEU A 380 -18.04 -18.95 0.00
N HIS A 381 -17.04 -19.80 0.22
CA HIS A 381 -17.11 -21.01 1.02
C HIS A 381 -16.39 -20.89 2.37
N GLY A 382 -16.00 -19.68 2.78
CA GLY A 382 -15.35 -19.41 4.07
C GLY A 382 -13.91 -19.94 4.17
N LEU A 383 -13.24 -20.12 3.04
CA LEU A 383 -11.82 -20.47 2.97
C LEU A 383 -10.97 -19.22 2.70
N ASP A 384 -9.80 -19.13 3.33
CA ASP A 384 -8.80 -18.14 2.95
C ASP A 384 -8.34 -18.34 1.50
N ALA A 385 -7.96 -17.24 0.83
CA ALA A 385 -7.58 -17.22 -0.58
C ALA A 385 -6.49 -18.26 -0.96
N LEU A 386 -5.59 -18.57 -0.02
CA LEU A 386 -4.45 -19.47 -0.23
C LEU A 386 -4.68 -20.91 0.23
N ASN A 387 -5.78 -21.22 0.93
CA ASN A 387 -6.02 -22.56 1.45
C ASN A 387 -6.40 -23.54 0.32
N ASP A 388 -5.90 -24.79 0.37
CA ASP A 388 -6.33 -25.85 -0.56
C ASP A 388 -7.77 -26.23 -0.23
N SER A 389 -8.66 -26.08 -1.22
CA SER A 389 -10.08 -26.29 -1.04
C SER A 389 -10.51 -27.76 -1.23
N ARG A 390 -9.65 -28.58 -1.87
CA ARG A 390 -9.93 -29.99 -2.20
C ARG A 390 -10.01 -30.89 -0.98
N SER A 391 -9.26 -30.58 0.08
CA SER A 391 -9.22 -31.40 1.31
C SER A 391 -10.51 -31.31 2.13
N ARG A 392 -11.30 -30.24 1.98
CA ARG A 392 -12.47 -29.96 2.83
C ARG A 392 -13.82 -30.05 2.11
N PHE A 393 -13.87 -29.79 0.81
CA PHE A 393 -15.14 -29.66 0.08
C PHE A 393 -15.24 -30.47 -1.23
N GLY A 394 -14.15 -31.10 -1.70
CA GLY A 394 -14.19 -31.97 -2.89
C GLY A 394 -14.82 -31.30 -4.13
N GLU A 395 -15.76 -31.99 -4.79
CA GLU A 395 -16.43 -31.52 -6.02
C GLU A 395 -17.51 -30.44 -5.79
N SER A 396 -17.95 -30.17 -4.55
CA SER A 396 -19.09 -29.28 -4.29
C SER A 396 -18.83 -27.81 -4.67
N LEU A 397 -17.56 -27.37 -4.59
CA LEU A 397 -17.08 -26.04 -4.98
C LEU A 397 -17.21 -25.75 -6.47
N TYR A 398 -17.23 -26.79 -7.31
CA TYR A 398 -17.29 -26.68 -8.77
C TYR A 398 -18.62 -27.15 -9.36
N SER A 399 -19.62 -27.37 -8.50
CA SER A 399 -21.00 -27.60 -8.95
C SER A 399 -21.51 -26.44 -9.80
N THR A 400 -22.50 -26.71 -10.67
CA THR A 400 -23.12 -25.68 -11.53
C THR A 400 -23.62 -24.50 -10.70
N GLY A 401 -24.30 -24.76 -9.58
CA GLY A 401 -24.78 -23.70 -8.68
C GLY A 401 -23.66 -22.90 -8.02
N ALA A 402 -22.57 -23.54 -7.59
CA ALA A 402 -21.42 -22.83 -7.03
C ALA A 402 -20.70 -21.96 -8.08
N THR A 403 -20.60 -22.45 -9.32
CA THR A 403 -20.05 -21.67 -10.45
C THR A 403 -20.92 -20.47 -10.77
N GLN A 404 -22.24 -20.62 -10.84
CA GLN A 404 -23.17 -19.50 -11.04
C GLN A 404 -23.04 -18.43 -9.96
N ARG A 405 -22.97 -18.83 -8.68
CA ARG A 405 -22.75 -17.90 -7.55
C ARG A 405 -21.41 -17.18 -7.64
N THR A 406 -20.36 -17.90 -8.01
CA THR A 406 -19.02 -17.31 -8.20
C THR A 406 -19.08 -16.23 -9.28
N TYR A 407 -19.62 -16.53 -10.46
CA TYR A 407 -19.71 -15.55 -11.55
C TYR A 407 -20.64 -14.38 -11.24
N ALA A 408 -21.70 -14.59 -10.46
CA ALA A 408 -22.51 -13.48 -9.94
C ALA A 408 -21.68 -12.55 -9.04
N ARG A 409 -20.93 -13.12 -8.08
CA ARG A 409 -20.03 -12.32 -7.22
C ARG A 409 -18.97 -11.56 -8.02
N LEU A 410 -18.36 -12.19 -9.03
CA LEU A 410 -17.40 -11.53 -9.90
C LEU A 410 -18.01 -10.35 -10.67
N LEU A 411 -19.26 -10.48 -11.10
CA LEU A 411 -20.00 -9.43 -11.80
C LEU A 411 -20.30 -8.25 -10.85
N ASP A 412 -20.71 -8.53 -9.61
CA ASP A 412 -20.99 -7.51 -8.59
C ASP A 412 -19.71 -6.72 -8.25
N LEU A 413 -18.61 -7.43 -7.99
CA LEU A 413 -17.31 -6.81 -7.73
C LEU A 413 -16.81 -5.98 -8.92
N ALA A 414 -16.99 -6.48 -10.15
CA ALA A 414 -16.61 -5.73 -11.34
C ALA A 414 -17.43 -4.45 -11.47
N ARG A 415 -18.73 -4.49 -11.18
CA ARG A 415 -19.60 -3.29 -11.18
C ARG A 415 -19.10 -2.26 -10.17
N GLU A 416 -18.89 -2.66 -8.91
CA GLU A 416 -18.41 -1.77 -7.84
C GLU A 416 -17.10 -1.09 -8.24
N LEU A 417 -16.11 -1.86 -8.71
CA LEU A 417 -14.79 -1.32 -9.07
C LEU A 417 -14.82 -0.40 -10.29
N LEU A 418 -15.69 -0.68 -11.27
CA LEU A 418 -15.93 0.20 -12.42
C LEU A 418 -16.63 1.50 -11.99
N GLU A 419 -17.57 1.45 -11.04
CA GLU A 419 -18.22 2.62 -10.44
C GLU A 419 -17.20 3.50 -9.69
N TYR A 420 -16.24 2.89 -9.00
CA TYR A 420 -15.10 3.59 -8.40
C TYR A 420 -14.08 4.07 -9.44
N GLY A 421 -14.30 3.78 -10.72
CA GLY A 421 -13.56 4.36 -11.85
C GLY A 421 -12.25 3.65 -12.20
N PHE A 422 -12.04 2.41 -11.77
CA PHE A 422 -10.82 1.65 -12.05
C PHE A 422 -10.98 0.72 -13.26
N PRO A 423 -9.90 0.48 -14.03
CA PRO A 423 -9.86 -0.65 -14.94
C PRO A 423 -9.96 -1.96 -14.16
N VAL A 424 -10.76 -2.91 -14.64
CA VAL A 424 -11.03 -4.19 -13.98
C VAL A 424 -10.67 -5.34 -14.89
N ILE A 425 -9.93 -6.31 -14.35
CA ILE A 425 -9.64 -7.59 -14.99
C ILE A 425 -10.35 -8.69 -14.23
N VAL A 426 -11.26 -9.40 -14.89
CA VAL A 426 -11.89 -10.60 -14.33
C VAL A 426 -11.12 -11.82 -14.83
N ASP A 427 -10.25 -12.38 -13.97
CA ASP A 427 -9.45 -13.58 -14.25
C ASP A 427 -10.28 -14.84 -13.96
N ALA A 428 -10.98 -15.29 -15.00
CA ALA A 428 -11.76 -16.52 -15.01
C ALA A 428 -11.65 -17.22 -16.38
N ALA A 429 -12.17 -18.45 -16.47
CA ALA A 429 -12.05 -19.22 -17.71
C ALA A 429 -12.94 -18.68 -18.84
N PHE A 430 -14.14 -18.17 -18.51
CA PHE A 430 -15.13 -17.61 -19.44
C PHE A 430 -15.42 -18.49 -20.67
N LEU A 431 -15.69 -19.77 -20.42
CA LEU A 431 -15.79 -20.77 -21.47
C LEU A 431 -17.16 -20.78 -22.17
N ARG A 432 -18.20 -20.22 -21.54
CA ARG A 432 -19.57 -20.17 -22.09
C ARG A 432 -19.92 -18.77 -22.58
N GLU A 433 -20.65 -18.69 -23.68
CA GLU A 433 -21.13 -17.43 -24.26
C GLU A 433 -22.00 -16.65 -23.26
N GLU A 434 -22.89 -17.34 -22.54
CA GLU A 434 -23.75 -16.71 -21.53
C GLU A 434 -22.93 -16.01 -20.43
N GLU A 435 -21.84 -16.62 -19.97
CA GLU A 435 -20.94 -16.02 -18.98
C GLU A 435 -20.32 -14.73 -19.53
N ARG A 436 -19.83 -14.76 -20.78
CA ARG A 436 -19.20 -13.60 -21.43
C ARG A 436 -20.20 -12.49 -21.72
N ALA A 437 -21.40 -12.85 -22.16
CA ALA A 437 -22.47 -11.93 -22.49
C ALA A 437 -22.89 -11.06 -21.29
N ARG A 438 -22.92 -11.62 -20.08
CA ARG A 438 -23.22 -10.87 -18.84
C ARG A 438 -22.23 -9.76 -18.55
N PHE A 439 -20.93 -10.00 -18.71
CA PHE A 439 -19.89 -8.98 -18.48
C PHE A 439 -19.85 -7.95 -19.62
N ARG A 440 -20.10 -8.38 -20.87
CA ARG A 440 -20.27 -7.46 -21.99
C ARG A 440 -21.45 -6.51 -21.76
N GLU A 441 -22.56 -7.03 -21.26
CA GLU A 441 -23.75 -6.23 -20.94
C GLU A 441 -23.49 -5.26 -19.79
N LEU A 442 -22.77 -5.69 -18.74
CA LEU A 442 -22.31 -4.79 -17.67
C LEU A 442 -21.51 -3.61 -18.24
N ALA A 443 -20.49 -3.88 -19.06
CA ALA A 443 -19.68 -2.81 -19.66
C ALA A 443 -20.51 -1.87 -20.53
N ARG A 444 -21.49 -2.40 -21.27
CA ARG A 444 -22.43 -1.60 -22.08
C ARG A 444 -23.29 -0.69 -21.20
N GLN A 445 -23.84 -1.20 -20.10
CA GLN A 445 -24.67 -0.43 -19.16
C GLN A 445 -23.88 0.70 -18.51
N MET A 446 -22.62 0.43 -18.16
CA MET A 446 -21.72 1.41 -17.55
C MET A 446 -21.02 2.31 -18.56
N GLN A 447 -21.24 2.08 -19.86
CA GLN A 447 -20.64 2.82 -20.96
C GLN A 447 -19.10 2.85 -20.92
N VAL A 448 -18.49 1.74 -20.48
CA VAL A 448 -17.03 1.59 -20.39
C VAL A 448 -16.49 0.70 -21.52
N PRO A 449 -15.21 0.85 -21.92
CA PRO A 449 -14.57 -0.06 -22.86
C PRO A 449 -14.64 -1.52 -22.37
N PHE A 450 -14.82 -2.45 -23.31
CA PHE A 450 -14.87 -3.89 -23.03
C PHE A 450 -13.94 -4.66 -23.94
N ALA A 451 -13.12 -5.54 -23.36
CA ALA A 451 -12.21 -6.41 -24.09
C ALA A 451 -12.22 -7.84 -23.56
N ILE A 452 -12.01 -8.80 -24.47
CA ILE A 452 -11.76 -10.20 -24.17
C ILE A 452 -10.28 -10.46 -24.44
N ALA A 453 -9.51 -10.81 -23.42
CA ALA A 453 -8.12 -11.24 -23.56
C ALA A 453 -8.08 -12.75 -23.80
N ALA A 454 -8.00 -13.16 -25.07
CA ALA A 454 -7.99 -14.57 -25.46
C ALA A 454 -6.58 -15.16 -25.37
N MET A 455 -6.46 -16.28 -24.65
CA MET A 455 -5.23 -17.04 -24.47
C MET A 455 -5.33 -18.38 -25.20
N PRO A 456 -5.16 -18.41 -26.54
CA PRO A 456 -5.13 -19.67 -27.26
C PRO A 456 -3.91 -20.47 -26.81
N SER A 457 -4.08 -21.78 -26.66
CA SER A 457 -2.98 -22.67 -26.26
C SER A 457 -3.26 -24.07 -26.77
N ASP A 458 -2.21 -24.71 -27.27
CA ASP A 458 -2.25 -26.11 -27.67
C ASP A 458 -2.50 -27.01 -26.44
N LYS A 459 -3.33 -28.05 -26.62
CA LYS A 459 -3.75 -28.95 -25.54
C LYS A 459 -2.57 -29.68 -24.89
N GLN A 460 -1.52 -30.00 -25.64
CA GLN A 460 -0.35 -30.69 -25.10
C GLN A 460 0.50 -29.75 -24.22
N LEU A 461 0.60 -28.49 -24.61
CA LEU A 461 1.22 -27.44 -23.79
C LEU A 461 0.43 -27.18 -22.50
N LEU A 462 -0.91 -27.17 -22.56
CA LEU A 462 -1.77 -27.02 -21.36
C LEU A 462 -1.52 -28.14 -20.35
N ARG A 463 -1.52 -29.41 -20.79
CA ARG A 463 -1.25 -30.57 -19.91
C ARG A 463 0.13 -30.47 -19.25
N THR A 464 1.15 -30.08 -20.02
CA THR A 464 2.53 -29.92 -19.50
C THR A 464 2.62 -28.83 -18.44
N ARG A 465 1.97 -27.68 -18.67
CA ARG A 465 1.97 -26.55 -17.72
C ARG A 465 1.23 -26.88 -16.42
N ILE A 466 0.08 -27.56 -16.50
CA ILE A 466 -0.68 -28.02 -15.32
C ILE A 466 0.15 -28.99 -14.49
N ALA A 467 0.81 -29.96 -15.14
CA ALA A 467 1.67 -30.94 -14.44
C ALA A 467 2.83 -30.25 -13.69
N ARG A 468 3.52 -29.30 -14.34
CA ARG A 468 4.62 -28.55 -13.71
C ARG A 468 4.14 -27.71 -12.51
N ARG A 469 2.99 -27.04 -12.65
CA ARG A 469 2.41 -26.20 -11.58
C ARG A 469 2.08 -27.02 -10.33
N ARG A 470 1.52 -28.22 -10.50
CA ARG A 470 1.23 -29.13 -9.37
C ARG A 470 2.47 -29.48 -8.55
N MET A 471 3.63 -29.61 -9.18
CA MET A 471 4.89 -29.87 -8.47
C MET A 471 5.39 -28.68 -7.65
N GLN A 472 4.93 -27.45 -7.95
CA GLN A 472 5.43 -26.21 -7.33
C GLN A 472 4.53 -25.67 -6.20
N ALA A 473 3.30 -26.19 -6.03
CA ALA A 473 2.37 -25.88 -4.92
C ALA A 473 2.18 -24.38 -4.57
N SER A 474 2.38 -23.47 -5.52
CA SER A 474 2.50 -22.02 -5.28
C SER A 474 1.40 -21.17 -5.93
N ASP A 475 0.27 -21.75 -6.36
CA ASP A 475 -0.81 -21.05 -7.09
C ASP A 475 -2.18 -21.43 -6.52
N ALA A 476 -3.11 -20.47 -6.47
CA ALA A 476 -4.49 -20.68 -6.01
C ALA A 476 -5.34 -21.47 -7.03
N SER A 477 -4.86 -21.63 -8.28
CA SER A 477 -5.52 -22.44 -9.30
C SER A 477 -5.36 -23.94 -9.04
N GLU A 478 -6.48 -24.61 -8.73
CA GLU A 478 -6.52 -26.04 -8.36
C GLU A 478 -6.84 -26.99 -9.53
N ALA A 479 -6.90 -26.48 -10.76
CA ALA A 479 -7.27 -27.26 -11.93
C ALA A 479 -6.22 -28.33 -12.28
N ASP A 480 -6.70 -29.54 -12.58
CA ASP A 480 -5.87 -30.65 -13.01
C ASP A 480 -6.20 -31.13 -14.41
N ILE A 481 -5.55 -32.21 -14.86
CA ILE A 481 -5.75 -32.74 -16.21
C ILE A 481 -7.20 -33.18 -16.40
N ALA A 482 -7.83 -33.80 -15.40
CA ALA A 482 -9.23 -34.22 -15.51
C ALA A 482 -10.19 -33.02 -15.57
N VAL A 483 -9.92 -31.97 -14.79
CA VAL A 483 -10.65 -30.69 -14.86
C VAL A 483 -10.44 -30.02 -16.22
N LEU A 484 -9.23 -30.05 -16.78
CA LEU A 484 -8.94 -29.52 -18.12
C LEU A 484 -9.80 -30.19 -19.19
N GLU A 485 -9.87 -31.53 -19.21
CA GLU A 485 -10.67 -32.25 -20.21
C GLU A 485 -12.18 -31.96 -20.05
N LYS A 486 -12.69 -31.96 -18.80
CA LYS A 486 -14.09 -31.61 -18.52
C LYS A 486 -14.43 -30.21 -19.02
N LEU A 487 -13.55 -29.23 -18.77
CA LEU A 487 -13.75 -27.84 -19.20
C LEU A 487 -13.60 -27.66 -20.71
N ALA A 488 -12.69 -28.40 -21.35
CA ALA A 488 -12.52 -28.38 -22.79
C ALA A 488 -13.75 -28.91 -23.54
N ALA A 489 -14.48 -29.87 -22.96
CA ALA A 489 -15.70 -30.42 -23.56
C ALA A 489 -16.90 -29.45 -23.55
N VAL A 490 -16.90 -28.47 -22.63
CA VAL A 490 -17.99 -27.48 -22.48
C VAL A 490 -17.62 -26.08 -22.95
N ALA A 491 -16.45 -25.93 -23.59
CA ALA A 491 -15.96 -24.64 -24.08
C ALA A 491 -16.63 -24.27 -25.41
N GLU A 492 -17.28 -23.12 -25.43
CA GLU A 492 -17.94 -22.55 -26.59
C GLU A 492 -17.01 -21.54 -27.28
N PRO A 493 -16.89 -21.59 -28.62
CA PRO A 493 -16.02 -20.67 -29.36
C PRO A 493 -16.49 -19.21 -29.23
N LEU A 494 -15.56 -18.28 -29.41
CA LEU A 494 -15.90 -16.86 -29.49
C LEU A 494 -16.73 -16.58 -30.75
N THR A 495 -17.85 -15.88 -30.58
CA THR A 495 -18.71 -15.48 -31.70
C THR A 495 -18.04 -14.40 -32.56
N ARG A 496 -18.55 -14.17 -33.78
CA ARG A 496 -18.05 -13.08 -34.65
C ARG A 496 -18.13 -11.70 -34.00
N GLN A 497 -19.12 -11.47 -33.15
CA GLN A 497 -19.27 -10.20 -32.43
C GLN A 497 -18.22 -10.08 -31.31
N GLU A 498 -17.94 -11.17 -30.60
CA GLU A 498 -16.92 -11.23 -29.55
C GLU A 498 -15.50 -11.06 -30.12
N LEU A 499 -15.22 -11.65 -31.28
CA LEU A 499 -13.93 -11.52 -31.96
C LEU A 499 -13.55 -10.06 -32.26
N ARG A 500 -14.53 -9.17 -32.49
CA ARG A 500 -14.27 -7.73 -32.68
C ARG A 500 -13.84 -7.00 -31.41
N ARG A 501 -14.06 -7.61 -30.24
CA ARG A 501 -13.67 -7.11 -28.92
C ARG A 501 -12.57 -7.98 -28.31
N THR A 502 -11.92 -8.83 -29.10
CA THR A 502 -10.92 -9.77 -28.61
C THR A 502 -9.52 -9.28 -28.93
N ALA A 503 -8.65 -9.29 -27.93
CA ALA A 503 -7.20 -9.22 -28.08
C ALA A 503 -6.65 -10.65 -27.95
N ASP A 504 -6.05 -11.16 -29.02
CA ASP A 504 -5.45 -12.49 -29.07
C ASP A 504 -3.99 -12.45 -28.62
N PHE A 505 -3.65 -13.23 -27.60
CA PHE A 505 -2.31 -13.30 -27.00
C PHE A 505 -1.51 -14.55 -27.42
N ALA A 506 -1.81 -15.16 -28.57
CA ALA A 506 -0.91 -16.12 -29.22
C ALA A 506 0.50 -15.50 -29.45
N ASP A 507 0.51 -14.22 -29.84
CA ASP A 507 1.68 -13.36 -29.88
C ASP A 507 1.45 -12.21 -28.89
N GLY A 508 2.21 -12.19 -27.80
CA GLY A 508 2.01 -11.23 -26.71
C GLY A 508 2.10 -9.77 -27.15
N ALA A 509 3.01 -9.43 -28.08
CA ALA A 509 3.19 -8.05 -28.52
C ALA A 509 1.99 -7.57 -29.36
N ARG A 510 1.47 -8.44 -30.23
CA ARG A 510 0.24 -8.15 -30.99
C ARG A 510 -0.97 -8.07 -30.08
N GLY A 511 -1.06 -8.96 -29.09
CA GLY A 511 -2.12 -8.98 -28.09
C GLY A 511 -2.20 -7.66 -27.31
N TRP A 512 -1.07 -7.15 -26.82
CA TRP A 512 -1.02 -5.86 -26.12
C TRP A 512 -1.52 -4.71 -26.98
N LYS A 513 -0.99 -4.57 -28.20
CA LYS A 513 -1.41 -3.50 -29.12
C LYS A 513 -2.91 -3.57 -29.45
N ALA A 514 -3.45 -4.78 -29.60
CA ALA A 514 -4.88 -4.97 -29.84
C ALA A 514 -5.71 -4.61 -28.60
N LEU A 515 -5.25 -4.98 -27.40
CA LEU A 515 -5.92 -4.65 -26.15
C LEU A 515 -5.95 -3.14 -25.92
N GLU A 516 -4.81 -2.46 -25.98
CA GLU A 516 -4.72 -1.00 -25.81
C GLU A 516 -5.67 -0.28 -26.78
N LYS A 517 -5.66 -0.68 -28.06
CA LYS A 517 -6.58 -0.14 -29.06
C LYS A 517 -8.06 -0.35 -28.69
N LEU A 518 -8.44 -1.47 -28.10
CA LEU A 518 -9.82 -1.73 -27.68
C LEU A 518 -10.24 -0.86 -26.49
N LEU A 519 -9.30 -0.56 -25.60
CA LEU A 519 -9.52 0.30 -24.44
C LEU A 519 -9.61 1.78 -24.85
N ASP A 520 -8.71 2.24 -25.73
CA ASP A 520 -8.66 3.64 -26.19
C ASP A 520 -9.85 4.03 -27.07
N ASN A 521 -10.25 3.16 -28.02
CA ASN A 521 -11.40 3.44 -28.90
C ASN A 521 -12.74 3.49 -28.14
N GLY A 522 -12.80 2.93 -26.92
CA GLY A 522 -13.97 3.10 -26.06
C GLY A 522 -13.98 4.47 -25.36
N ALA A 523 -12.81 5.04 -25.04
CA ALA A 523 -12.67 6.35 -24.42
C ALA A 523 -13.00 7.51 -25.40
N GLU A 524 -12.62 7.40 -26.69
CA GLU A 524 -12.99 8.41 -27.70
C GLU A 524 -14.49 8.46 -28.01
N ALA A 525 -15.20 7.33 -27.90
CA ALA A 525 -16.66 7.31 -28.04
C ALA A 525 -17.37 8.01 -26.87
N HIS A 526 -16.76 8.02 -25.68
CA HIS A 526 -17.26 8.70 -24.49
C HIS A 526 -17.16 10.24 -24.63
N LEU A 527 -16.08 10.76 -25.23
CA LEU A 527 -15.89 12.20 -25.46
C LEU A 527 -16.83 12.78 -26.53
N ARG A 528 -17.37 11.96 -27.43
CA ARG A 528 -18.34 12.40 -28.47
C ARG A 528 -19.80 12.33 -28.01
N GLY A 529 -20.06 11.84 -26.79
CA GLY A 529 -21.41 11.69 -26.22
C GLY A 529 -21.88 12.83 -25.31
N VAL A 530 -21.03 13.82 -25.03
CA VAL A 530 -21.38 15.00 -24.23
C VAL A 530 -21.89 16.09 -25.18
N PRO A 531 -23.17 16.49 -25.13
CA PRO A 531 -23.61 17.67 -25.87
C PRO A 531 -22.90 18.90 -25.29
N PRO A 532 -22.48 19.88 -26.12
CA PRO A 532 -21.87 21.10 -25.61
C PRO A 532 -22.84 21.80 -24.66
N GLN A 533 -22.38 22.06 -23.44
CA GLN A 533 -22.99 23.07 -22.55
C GLN A 533 -22.23 24.38 -22.69
#